data_AF-A0A6A4AVH8-F1
#
_entry.id   AF-A0A6A4AVH8-F1
#
_cell.length_a   1.000
_cell.length_b   1.000
_cell.length_c   1.000
_cell.angle_alpha   90.00
_cell.angle_beta   90.00
_cell.angle_gamma   90.00
#
_symmetry.space_group_name_H-M   'P 1'
#
loop_
_entity.id
_entity.type
_entity.pdbx_description
1 polymer ?
#
loop_
_entity_poly.entity_id
_entity_poly.type
_entity_poly.pdbx_seq_one_letter_code
_entity_poly.pdbx_strand_id
1 'polypeptide(L)'
;MTQARQPAGTAVAVPETATFRQMQHLDAVGAANPPEDRDEAVFQTIHVRINGSTELQLTFNVQGLRAILGLPSHNAMGSGIFSAFVPPPEPEEDIEDVDHQED
;
A
#
# COMPACT_ATOMS: atom_id res chain seq x y z
N MET A 1 -48.86 18.12 -13.41
CA MET A 1 -47.90 16.99 -13.41
C MET A 1 -46.99 17.18 -14.61
N THR A 2 -45.90 17.94 -14.47
CA THR A 2 -45.00 18.23 -15.59
C THR A 2 -43.99 17.09 -15.70
N GLN A 3 -43.98 16.41 -16.84
CA GLN A 3 -43.20 15.20 -17.09
C GLN A 3 -41.70 15.55 -17.15
N ALA A 4 -40.89 14.99 -16.24
CA ALA A 4 -39.44 15.20 -16.15
C ALA A 4 -38.61 14.34 -17.12
N ARG A 5 -39.22 13.83 -18.21
CA ARG A 5 -38.54 12.93 -19.16
C ARG A 5 -38.12 13.70 -20.41
N GLN A 6 -36.88 13.51 -20.85
CA GLN A 6 -36.41 14.07 -22.11
C GLN A 6 -37.21 13.51 -23.29
N PRO A 7 -37.51 14.33 -24.31
CA PRO A 7 -38.26 13.91 -25.47
C PRO A 7 -37.51 12.83 -26.26
N ALA A 8 -38.29 11.95 -26.90
CA ALA A 8 -37.75 10.88 -27.73
C ALA A 8 -36.91 11.47 -28.88
N GLY A 9 -35.69 10.95 -29.08
CA GLY A 9 -34.75 11.45 -30.09
C GLY A 9 -33.72 12.46 -29.56
N THR A 10 -33.72 12.76 -28.25
CA THR A 10 -32.66 13.57 -27.65
C THR A 10 -31.32 12.83 -27.71
N ALA A 11 -30.30 13.47 -28.31
CA ALA A 11 -28.96 12.92 -28.38
C ALA A 11 -28.38 12.74 -26.97
N VAL A 12 -27.74 11.59 -26.73
CA VAL A 12 -27.04 11.34 -25.46
C VAL A 12 -25.83 12.27 -25.41
N ALA A 13 -25.87 13.25 -24.52
CA ALA A 13 -24.77 14.16 -24.27
C ALA A 13 -24.03 13.74 -23.00
N VAL A 14 -22.70 13.86 -23.06
CA VAL A 14 -21.86 13.67 -21.89
C VAL A 14 -22.10 14.83 -20.92
N PRO A 15 -22.45 14.58 -19.65
CA PRO A 15 -22.70 15.67 -18.70
C PRO A 15 -21.45 16.51 -18.44
N GLU A 16 -21.54 17.82 -18.60
CA GLU A 16 -20.44 18.75 -18.26
C GLU A 16 -20.43 19.13 -16.77
N THR A 17 -20.87 18.23 -15.89
CA THR A 17 -20.92 18.50 -14.45
C THR A 17 -19.54 18.33 -13.83
N ALA A 18 -19.28 19.08 -12.74
CA ALA A 18 -18.03 18.95 -11.98
C ALA A 18 -17.80 17.51 -11.50
N THR A 19 -18.87 16.82 -11.08
CA THR A 19 -18.82 15.41 -10.67
C THR A 19 -18.42 14.48 -11.81
N PHE A 20 -18.95 14.69 -13.02
CA PHE A 20 -18.62 13.84 -14.16
C PHE A 20 -17.15 14.05 -14.59
N ARG A 21 -16.68 15.30 -14.58
CA ARG A 21 -15.26 15.61 -14.82
C ARG A 21 -14.35 15.01 -13.75
N GLN A 22 -14.79 15.01 -12.48
CA GLN A 22 -14.05 14.38 -11.40
C GLN A 22 -13.97 12.86 -11.58
N MET A 23 -15.06 12.19 -11.95
CA MET A 23 -15.06 10.76 -12.26
C MET A 23 -14.14 10.43 -13.44
N GLN A 24 -14.20 11.21 -14.53
CA GLN A 24 -13.27 11.05 -15.66
C GLN A 24 -11.81 11.23 -15.25
N HIS A 25 -11.53 12.17 -14.35
CA HIS A 25 -10.17 12.36 -13.83
C HIS A 25 -9.72 11.14 -13.00
N LEU A 26 -10.58 10.59 -12.14
CA LEU A 26 -10.29 9.39 -11.37
C LEU A 26 -10.05 8.17 -12.28
N ASP A 27 -10.87 8.00 -13.32
CA ASP A 27 -10.70 6.93 -14.31
C ASP A 27 -9.37 7.08 -15.07
N ALA A 28 -9.02 8.31 -15.49
CA ALA A 28 -7.75 8.58 -16.18
C ALA A 28 -6.54 8.32 -15.27
N VAL A 29 -6.61 8.70 -14.00
CA VAL A 29 -5.53 8.45 -13.02
C VAL A 29 -5.40 6.95 -12.70
N GLY A 30 -6.51 6.23 -12.57
CA GLY A 30 -6.52 4.79 -12.35
C GLY A 30 -6.08 3.98 -13.57
N ALA A 31 -6.28 4.49 -14.79
CA ALA A 31 -5.77 3.87 -16.01
C ALA A 31 -4.28 4.17 -16.25
N ALA A 32 -3.80 5.35 -15.83
CA ALA A 32 -2.39 5.74 -15.95
C ALA A 32 -1.51 5.11 -14.86
N ASN A 33 -2.09 4.89 -13.67
CA ASN A 33 -1.52 4.09 -12.61
C ASN A 33 -2.41 2.86 -12.46
N PRO A 34 -2.34 1.89 -13.40
CA PRO A 34 -2.91 0.59 -13.10
C PRO A 34 -2.36 0.19 -11.73
N PRO A 35 -3.16 -0.42 -10.84
CA PRO A 35 -2.58 -1.00 -9.65
C PRO A 35 -1.42 -1.85 -10.16
N GLU A 36 -0.17 -1.41 -9.90
CA GLU A 36 1.00 -2.24 -10.13
C GLU A 36 0.59 -3.57 -9.54
N ASP A 37 0.59 -4.61 -10.37
CA ASP A 37 0.13 -5.93 -10.01
C ASP A 37 0.72 -6.23 -8.64
N ARG A 38 -0.05 -5.96 -7.58
CA ARG A 38 0.42 -6.04 -6.18
C ARG A 38 0.60 -7.51 -5.82
N ASP A 39 0.28 -8.37 -6.78
CA ASP A 39 0.32 -9.80 -6.87
C ASP A 39 1.38 -10.29 -7.87
N GLU A 40 2.35 -9.46 -8.27
CA GLU A 40 3.61 -10.02 -8.74
C GLU A 40 4.21 -10.76 -7.54
N ALA A 41 4.07 -12.08 -7.56
CA ALA A 41 4.59 -13.00 -6.56
C ALA A 41 6.08 -12.75 -6.40
N VAL A 42 6.46 -11.86 -5.48
CA VAL A 42 7.86 -11.56 -5.21
C VAL A 42 8.46 -12.84 -4.64
N PHE A 43 9.28 -13.50 -5.44
CA PHE A 43 10.08 -14.63 -4.99
C PHE A 43 11.37 -14.08 -4.40
N GLN A 44 11.62 -14.37 -3.13
CA GLN A 44 12.84 -13.95 -2.45
C GLN A 44 13.61 -15.16 -1.94
N THR A 45 14.90 -15.19 -2.21
CA THR A 45 15.82 -16.20 -1.68
C THR A 45 16.33 -15.75 -0.33
N ILE A 46 16.19 -16.62 0.67
CA ILE A 46 16.78 -16.43 1.99
C ILE A 46 17.73 -17.58 2.31
N HIS A 47 18.77 -17.27 3.06
CA HIS A 47 19.73 -18.25 3.58
C HIS A 47 19.19 -18.81 4.89
N VAL A 48 19.11 -20.13 4.99
CA VAL A 48 18.51 -20.84 6.11
C VAL A 48 19.45 -21.92 6.60
N ARG A 49 19.53 -22.08 7.92
CA ARG A 49 20.34 -23.10 8.57
C ARG A 49 19.47 -23.96 9.46
N ILE A 50 19.46 -25.27 9.25
CA ILE A 50 18.62 -26.20 10.01
C ILE A 50 19.55 -27.08 10.86
N ASN A 51 19.34 -27.11 12.17
CA ASN A 51 20.08 -27.98 13.10
C ASN A 51 21.62 -27.89 12.98
N GLY A 52 22.15 -26.69 12.72
CA GLY A 52 23.59 -26.47 12.58
C GLY A 52 24.20 -26.97 11.27
N SER A 53 23.38 -27.37 10.29
CA SER A 53 23.81 -27.79 8.94
C SER A 53 24.58 -26.69 8.20
N THR A 54 25.11 -27.01 7.02
CA THR A 54 25.55 -25.98 6.07
C THR A 54 24.37 -25.10 5.67
N GLU A 55 24.66 -23.83 5.38
CA GLU A 55 23.70 -22.84 4.92
C GLU A 55 23.04 -23.27 3.60
N LEU A 56 21.71 -23.25 3.56
CA LEU A 56 20.90 -23.58 2.40
C LEU A 56 20.19 -22.33 1.89
N GLN A 57 20.18 -22.15 0.57
CA GLN A 57 19.41 -21.09 -0.07
C GLN A 57 18.03 -21.62 -0.46
N LEU A 58 16.98 -21.01 0.09
CA LEU A 58 15.60 -21.36 -0.22
C LEU A 58 14.88 -20.15 -0.80
N THR A 59 14.17 -20.35 -1.91
CA THR A 59 13.38 -19.31 -2.59
C THR A 59 11.91 -19.47 -2.23
N PHE A 60 11.31 -18.43 -1.69
CA PHE A 60 9.92 -18.43 -1.24
C PHE A 60 9.09 -17.38 -1.97
N ASN A 61 7.83 -17.71 -2.21
CA ASN A 61 6.82 -16.70 -2.51
C ASN A 61 6.56 -15.87 -1.24
N VAL A 62 6.83 -14.57 -1.30
CA VAL A 62 6.74 -13.67 -0.14
C VAL A 62 5.30 -13.54 0.36
N GLN A 63 4.31 -13.47 -0.53
CA GLN A 63 2.90 -13.36 -0.11
C GLN A 63 2.44 -14.61 0.65
N GLY A 64 2.76 -15.80 0.14
CA GLY A 64 2.43 -17.08 0.78
C GLY A 64 3.10 -17.22 2.15
N LEU A 65 4.39 -16.87 2.25
CA LEU A 65 5.11 -16.89 3.52
C LEU A 65 4.49 -15.92 4.53
N ARG A 66 4.13 -14.70 4.11
CA ARG A 66 3.44 -13.72 4.96
C ARG A 66 2.09 -14.23 5.44
N ALA A 67 1.29 -14.84 4.57
CA ALA A 67 -0.01 -15.40 4.94
C ALA A 67 0.11 -16.48 6.03
N ILE A 68 1.11 -17.37 5.92
CA ILE A 68 1.39 -18.39 6.93
C ILE A 68 1.80 -17.76 8.27
N LEU A 69 2.56 -16.67 8.24
CA LEU A 69 3.03 -15.96 9.42
C LEU A 69 1.99 -14.95 9.97
N GLY A 70 0.84 -14.77 9.31
CA GLY A 70 -0.17 -13.77 9.68
C GLY A 70 0.26 -12.32 9.43
N LEU A 71 1.26 -12.10 8.57
CA LEU A 71 1.77 -10.77 8.23
C LEU A 71 0.91 -10.10 7.14
N PRO A 72 0.81 -8.76 7.13
CA PRO A 72 0.11 -8.03 6.08
C PRO A 72 0.66 -8.33 4.68
N SER A 73 -0.24 -8.43 3.70
CA SER A 73 0.09 -8.71 2.29
C SER A 73 0.93 -7.63 1.62
N HIS A 74 0.92 -6.41 2.15
CA HIS A 74 1.71 -5.28 1.67
C HIS A 74 2.80 -4.91 2.68
N ASN A 75 3.89 -4.31 2.21
CA ASN A 75 4.94 -3.80 3.10
C ASN A 75 4.48 -2.45 3.70
N ALA A 76 4.15 -2.43 4.99
CA ALA A 76 3.70 -1.22 5.69
C ALA A 76 4.79 -0.15 5.86
N MET A 77 6.06 -0.55 5.84
CA MET A 77 7.20 0.38 5.95
C MET A 77 7.77 0.80 4.60
N GLY A 78 7.57 0.01 3.54
CA GLY A 78 8.11 0.30 2.20
C GLY A 78 7.30 1.32 1.40
N SER A 79 6.07 1.64 1.81
CA SER A 79 5.19 2.56 1.09
C SER A 79 4.32 3.35 2.07
N GLY A 80 4.24 4.67 1.89
CA GLY A 80 3.46 5.57 2.75
C GLY A 80 4.33 6.46 3.66
N ILE A 81 3.71 7.03 4.70
CA ILE A 81 4.31 8.07 5.56
C ILE A 81 5.58 7.63 6.32
N PHE A 82 5.81 6.32 6.44
CA PHE A 82 6.98 5.74 7.14
C PHE A 82 8.14 5.37 6.21
N SER A 83 7.98 5.54 4.89
CA SER A 83 9.03 5.20 3.91
C SER A 83 10.32 6.02 4.07
N ALA A 84 10.22 7.23 4.63
CA ALA A 84 11.35 8.11 4.91
C ALA A 84 11.72 8.16 6.41
N PHE A 85 11.15 7.28 7.23
CA PHE A 85 11.43 7.29 8.66
C PHE A 85 12.86 6.78 8.90
N VAL A 86 13.71 7.68 9.38
CA VAL A 86 15.02 7.36 9.92
C VAL A 86 14.90 7.52 11.43
N PRO A 87 15.05 6.45 12.23
CA PRO A 87 15.10 6.60 13.68
C PRO A 87 16.19 7.61 14.05
N PRO A 88 15.94 8.55 14.97
CA PRO A 88 17.01 9.39 15.49
C PRO A 88 18.10 8.49 16.08
N PRO A 89 19.38 8.90 15.98
CA PRO A 89 20.47 8.14 16.59
C PRO A 89 20.20 7.96 18.09
N GLU A 90 20.55 6.79 18.62
CA GLU A 90 20.52 6.58 20.05
C GLU A 90 21.43 7.61 20.73
N PRO A 91 21.00 8.19 21.86
CA PRO A 91 21.80 9.17 22.56
C PRO A 91 23.10 8.56 23.08
N GLU A 92 24.20 9.29 22.90
CA GLU A 92 25.54 8.86 23.34
C GLU A 92 25.71 8.93 24.87
N GLU A 93 24.85 9.69 25.53
CA GLU A 93 24.82 9.90 26.98
C GLU A 93 23.49 9.40 27.54
N ASP A 94 23.53 8.86 28.77
CA ASP A 94 22.33 8.47 29.50
C ASP A 94 21.46 9.71 29.73
N ILE A 95 20.28 9.73 29.12
CA ILE A 95 19.34 10.83 29.29
C ILE A 95 18.51 10.52 30.53
N GLU A 96 18.52 11.42 31.53
CA GLU A 96 17.62 11.30 32.67
C GLU A 96 16.17 11.26 32.19
N ASP A 97 15.40 10.28 32.65
CA ASP A 97 13.98 10.15 32.32
C ASP A 97 13.17 11.21 33.09
N VAL A 98 13.10 12.41 32.52
CA VAL A 98 12.41 13.57 33.11
C VAL A 98 10.90 13.48 32.90
N ASP A 99 10.46 12.80 31.83
CA ASP A 99 9.05 12.72 31.44
C ASP A 99 8.22 11.78 32.35
N HIS A 100 8.88 10.88 33.08
CA HIS A 100 8.25 9.98 34.05
C HIS A 100 8.56 10.33 35.51
N GLN A 101 9.09 11.52 35.78
CA GLN A 101 9.18 12.03 37.16
C GLN A 101 7.74 12.25 37.66
N GLU A 102 7.35 11.51 38.71
CA GLU A 102 6.00 11.57 39.31
C GLU A 102 5.60 13.03 39.65
N ASP A 103 4.34 13.39 39.32
CA ASP A 103 3.67 14.66 39.68
C ASP A 103 3.56 14.83 41.21
#